data_AF-A0A934ZKM0-F1
#
_entry.id   AF-A0A934ZKM0-F1
#
_cell.length_a   1.000
_cell.length_b   1.000
_cell.length_c   1.000
_cell.angle_alpha   90.00
_cell.angle_beta   90.00
_cell.angle_gamma   90.00
#
_symmetry.space_group_name_H-M   'P 1'
#
loop_
_entity.id
_entity.type
_entity.pdbx_description
1 polymer ?
#
loop_
_entity_poly.entity_id
_entity_poly.type
_entity_poly.pdbx_seq_one_letter_code
_entity_poly.pdbx_strand_id
1 'polypeptide(L)'
;MSGALDGICAEKSLRDAIVEGCVGETIAALVAQAQLRGATEPEALSALTRIAADEERHAGLAWRFVAWALKEHPSLRGVAGRCFADALSRAPAALVVEAGVDANAWRAWGRLGADEHAAAVREALSEVIAPCAKALMLGEPVGRSVAGRSLSEVT
;
A
#
# COMPACT_ATOMS: atom_id res chain seq x y z
N MET A 1 -6.48 7.55 32.88
CA MET A 1 -7.00 6.61 31.87
C MET A 1 -6.00 6.61 30.74
N SER A 2 -5.25 5.51 30.59
CA SER A 2 -4.28 5.34 29.52
C SER A 2 -5.04 4.99 28.23
N GLY A 3 -4.84 5.78 27.17
CA GLY A 3 -5.56 5.61 25.91
C GLY A 3 -4.97 4.47 25.08
N ALA A 4 -5.74 3.94 24.13
CA ALA A 4 -5.28 2.88 23.20
C ALA A 4 -4.06 3.28 22.34
N LEU A 5 -3.61 4.53 22.43
CA LEU A 5 -2.49 5.10 21.68
C LEU A 5 -1.26 5.37 22.55
N ASP A 6 -1.31 5.03 23.85
CA ASP A 6 -0.18 5.23 24.75
C ASP A 6 0.95 4.26 24.37
N GLY A 7 1.98 4.80 23.70
CA GLY A 7 3.13 4.02 23.19
C GLY A 7 3.27 4.02 21.66
N ILE A 8 2.32 4.59 20.91
CA ILE A 8 2.44 4.73 19.46
C ILE A 8 3.26 5.99 19.14
N CYS A 9 4.52 5.80 18.76
CA CYS A 9 5.34 6.91 18.25
C CYS A 9 5.13 7.09 16.74
N ALA A 10 5.27 8.33 16.26
CA ALA A 10 5.07 8.69 14.85
C ALA A 10 5.89 7.83 13.88
N GLU A 11 7.09 7.39 14.30
CA GLU A 11 7.92 6.48 13.50
C GLU A 11 7.23 5.12 13.30
N LYS A 12 6.67 4.52 14.35
CA LYS A 12 5.99 3.22 14.24
C LYS A 12 4.78 3.33 13.32
N SER A 13 3.90 4.32 13.52
CA SER A 13 2.74 4.53 12.67
C SER A 13 3.10 4.73 11.20
N LEU A 14 4.21 5.44 10.92
CA LEU A 14 4.70 5.62 9.56
C LEU A 14 5.17 4.29 8.95
N ARG A 15 5.90 3.46 9.72
CA ARG A 15 6.36 2.15 9.25
C ARG A 15 5.20 1.23 8.94
N ASP A 16 4.22 1.13 9.84
CA ASP A 16 3.03 0.29 9.66
C ASP A 16 2.23 0.76 8.43
N ALA A 17 2.01 2.07 8.30
CA ALA A 17 1.31 2.63 7.14
C ALA A 17 2.04 2.36 5.81
N ILE A 18 3.38 2.33 5.80
CA ILE A 18 4.15 1.99 4.60
C ILE A 18 4.06 0.49 4.31
N VAL A 19 4.35 -0.36 5.29
CA VAL A 19 4.51 -1.81 5.08
C VAL A 19 3.16 -2.49 4.88
N GLU A 20 2.20 -2.23 5.75
CA GLU A 20 0.88 -2.84 5.68
C GLU A 20 0.01 -2.09 4.67
N GLY A 21 -0.07 -0.76 4.82
CA GLY A 21 -0.93 0.08 3.99
C GLY A 21 -0.45 0.26 2.55
N CYS A 22 0.67 0.95 2.35
CA CYS A 22 1.13 1.29 1.00
C CYS A 22 1.56 0.06 0.21
N VAL A 23 2.28 -0.87 0.84
CA VAL A 23 2.82 -2.05 0.16
C VAL A 23 1.83 -3.22 0.21
N GLY A 24 1.39 -3.61 1.41
CA GLY A 24 0.48 -4.74 1.61
C GLY A 24 -0.85 -4.57 0.86
N GLU A 25 -1.55 -3.45 1.06
CA GLU A 25 -2.88 -3.26 0.44
C GLU A 25 -2.80 -3.06 -1.07
N THR A 26 -1.73 -2.43 -1.59
CA THR A 26 -1.54 -2.34 -3.05
C THR A 26 -1.32 -3.73 -3.66
N ILE A 27 -0.52 -4.57 -3.01
CA ILE A 27 -0.34 -5.96 -3.45
C ILE A 27 -1.66 -6.72 -3.35
N ALA A 28 -2.39 -6.59 -2.24
CA ALA A 28 -3.66 -7.29 -2.03
C ALA A 28 -4.70 -6.89 -3.09
N ALA A 29 -4.79 -5.60 -3.43
CA ALA A 29 -5.68 -5.10 -4.48
C ALA A 29 -5.34 -5.73 -5.84
N LEU A 30 -4.08 -5.70 -6.27
CA LEU A 30 -3.67 -6.21 -7.58
C LEU A 30 -3.74 -7.75 -7.65
N VAL A 31 -3.44 -8.44 -6.55
CA VAL A 31 -3.64 -9.89 -6.45
C VAL A 31 -5.13 -10.23 -6.54
N ALA A 32 -6.01 -9.53 -5.83
CA ALA A 32 -7.46 -9.75 -5.92
C ALA A 32 -8.00 -9.47 -7.34
N GLN A 33 -7.48 -8.45 -8.01
CA GLN A 33 -7.79 -8.19 -9.42
C GLN A 33 -7.29 -9.31 -10.35
N ALA A 34 -6.10 -9.87 -10.09
CA ALA A 34 -5.61 -11.02 -10.83
C ALA A 34 -6.46 -12.27 -10.60
N GLN A 35 -6.91 -12.50 -9.36
CA GLN A 35 -7.82 -13.58 -8.98
C GLN A 35 -9.16 -13.46 -9.70
N LEU A 36 -9.72 -12.25 -9.80
CA LEU A 36 -10.98 -11.99 -10.52
C LEU A 36 -10.94 -12.40 -11.98
N ARG A 37 -9.79 -12.26 -12.66
CA ARG A 37 -9.66 -12.59 -14.08
C ARG A 37 -9.84 -14.10 -14.36
N GLY A 38 -9.55 -14.95 -13.38
CA GLY A 38 -9.67 -16.40 -13.50
C GLY A 38 -10.92 -17.00 -12.82
N ALA A 39 -11.56 -16.24 -11.93
CA ALA A 39 -12.73 -16.69 -11.18
C ALA A 39 -13.96 -16.78 -12.08
N THR A 40 -14.75 -17.83 -11.88
CA THR A 40 -16.05 -18.04 -12.56
C THR A 40 -17.19 -18.25 -11.57
N GLU A 41 -16.88 -18.62 -10.33
CA GLU A 41 -17.89 -18.84 -9.30
C GLU A 41 -18.48 -17.51 -8.82
N PRO A 42 -19.82 -17.34 -8.82
CA PRO A 42 -20.46 -16.07 -8.49
C PRO A 42 -20.08 -15.51 -7.10
N GLU A 43 -19.95 -16.39 -6.11
CA GLU A 43 -19.56 -16.03 -4.75
C GLU A 43 -18.11 -15.52 -4.70
N ALA A 44 -17.21 -16.17 -5.43
CA ALA A 44 -15.82 -15.75 -5.54
C ALA A 44 -15.71 -14.39 -6.24
N LEU A 45 -16.42 -14.21 -7.36
CA LEU A 45 -16.47 -12.94 -8.09
C LEU A 45 -16.97 -11.79 -7.20
N SER A 46 -18.06 -12.02 -6.47
CA SER A 46 -18.63 -11.03 -5.53
C SER A 46 -17.69 -10.69 -4.38
N ALA A 47 -17.03 -11.69 -3.79
CA ALA A 47 -16.06 -11.47 -2.72
C ALA A 47 -14.82 -10.72 -3.20
N LEU A 48 -14.19 -11.20 -4.28
CA LEU A 48 -12.96 -10.63 -4.80
C LEU A 48 -13.15 -9.21 -5.35
N THR A 49 -14.33 -8.89 -5.92
CA THR A 49 -14.66 -7.53 -6.35
C THR A 49 -14.66 -6.56 -5.17
N ARG A 50 -15.25 -6.97 -4.04
CA ARG A 50 -15.28 -6.16 -2.82
C ARG A 50 -13.88 -6.02 -2.23
N ILE A 51 -13.13 -7.13 -2.13
CA ILE A 51 -11.75 -7.13 -1.61
C ILE A 51 -10.89 -6.19 -2.45
N ALA A 52 -10.87 -6.33 -3.78
CA ALA A 52 -10.08 -5.47 -4.65
C ALA A 52 -10.39 -3.98 -4.44
N ALA A 53 -11.67 -3.63 -4.34
CA ALA A 53 -12.09 -2.25 -4.12
C ALA A 53 -11.75 -1.73 -2.72
N ASP A 54 -11.82 -2.59 -1.69
CA ASP A 54 -11.52 -2.23 -0.30
C ASP A 54 -10.01 -1.97 -0.15
N GLU A 55 -9.18 -2.88 -0.65
CA GLU A 55 -7.73 -2.74 -0.55
C GLU A 55 -7.19 -1.59 -1.41
N GLU A 56 -7.81 -1.29 -2.56
CA GLU A 56 -7.47 -0.08 -3.31
C GLU A 56 -7.72 1.19 -2.49
N ARG A 57 -8.85 1.25 -1.77
CA ARG A 57 -9.17 2.40 -0.90
C ARG A 57 -8.22 2.47 0.30
N HIS A 58 -7.89 1.35 0.91
CA HIS A 58 -6.94 1.27 2.03
C HIS A 58 -5.52 1.70 1.60
N ALA A 59 -5.03 1.18 0.46
CA ALA A 59 -3.77 1.60 -0.13
C ALA A 59 -3.76 3.12 -0.36
N GLY A 60 -4.81 3.65 -1.01
CA GLY A 60 -4.95 5.08 -1.26
C GLY A 60 -4.93 5.93 0.02
N LEU A 61 -5.58 5.46 1.09
CA LEU A 61 -5.54 6.12 2.40
C LEU A 61 -4.12 6.12 2.99
N ALA A 62 -3.44 4.98 2.95
CA ALA A 62 -2.07 4.85 3.44
C ALA A 62 -1.10 5.78 2.70
N TRP A 63 -1.15 5.82 1.37
CA TRP A 63 -0.31 6.73 0.58
C TRP A 63 -0.53 8.21 0.95
N ARG A 64 -1.79 8.63 1.11
CA ARG A 64 -2.11 10.00 1.56
C ARG A 64 -1.61 10.26 2.99
N PHE A 65 -1.74 9.29 3.88
CA PHE A 65 -1.26 9.40 5.25
C PHE A 65 0.26 9.55 5.31
N VAL A 66 1.02 8.72 4.58
CA VAL A 66 2.48 8.79 4.53
C VAL A 66 2.93 10.14 3.93
N ALA A 67 2.27 10.62 2.87
CA ALA A 67 2.56 11.93 2.30
C ALA A 67 2.35 13.07 3.30
N TRP A 68 1.24 13.06 4.02
CA TRP A 68 0.99 14.02 5.10
C TRP A 68 2.04 13.91 6.22
N ALA A 69 2.34 12.70 6.70
CA ALA A 69 3.29 12.48 7.78
C ALA A 69 4.71 12.96 7.43
N LEU A 70 5.16 12.76 6.18
CA LEU A 70 6.46 13.22 5.71
C LEU A 70 6.52 14.75 5.51
N LYS A 71 5.37 15.39 5.30
CA LYS A 71 5.26 16.86 5.27
C LYS A 71 5.33 17.45 6.67
N GLU A 72 4.60 16.90 7.63
CA GLU A 72 4.58 17.38 9.01
C GLU A 72 5.86 17.02 9.78
N HIS A 73 6.48 15.89 9.44
CA HIS A 73 7.69 15.39 10.09
C HIS A 73 8.79 15.05 9.06
N PRO A 74 9.46 16.06 8.46
CA PRO A 74 10.49 15.83 7.45
C PRO A 74 11.66 14.95 7.92
N SER A 75 11.95 14.92 9.23
CA SER A 75 12.97 14.06 9.83
C SER A 75 12.69 12.56 9.62
N LEU A 76 11.44 12.17 9.37
CA LEU A 76 11.06 10.78 9.14
C LEU A 76 11.32 10.30 7.70
N ARG A 77 11.72 11.19 6.78
CA ARG A 77 12.00 10.80 5.38
C ARG A 77 13.05 9.69 5.26
N GLY A 78 14.08 9.72 6.11
CA GLY A 78 15.09 8.66 6.13
C GLY A 78 14.53 7.30 6.56
N VAL A 79 13.55 7.29 7.47
CA VAL A 79 12.86 6.06 7.88
C VAL A 79 11.98 5.54 6.74
N ALA A 80 11.16 6.40 6.15
CA ALA A 80 10.29 6.01 5.04
C ALA A 80 11.09 5.46 3.84
N GLY A 81 12.20 6.11 3.48
CA GLY A 81 13.06 5.66 2.40
C GLY A 81 13.62 4.25 2.63
N ARG A 82 14.07 3.95 3.87
CA ARG A 82 14.51 2.59 4.23
C ARG A 82 13.37 1.58 4.17
N CYS A 83 12.18 1.92 4.68
CA CYS A 83 11.03 1.02 4.63
C CYS A 83 10.62 0.65 3.20
N PHE A 84 10.55 1.63 2.30
CA PHE A 84 10.26 1.35 0.89
C PHE A 84 11.37 0.55 0.21
N ALA A 85 12.64 0.87 0.47
CA ALA A 85 13.77 0.12 -0.08
C ALA A 85 13.76 -1.35 0.40
N ASP A 86 13.54 -1.57 1.70
CA ASP A 86 13.42 -2.91 2.28
C ASP A 86 12.25 -3.67 1.66
N ALA A 87 11.08 -3.04 1.53
CA ALA A 87 9.90 -3.65 0.92
C ALA A 87 10.13 -4.04 -0.56
N LEU A 88 10.73 -3.15 -1.35
CA LEU A 88 11.03 -3.38 -2.77
C LEU A 88 12.13 -4.43 -3.00
N SER A 89 13.01 -4.65 -2.01
CA SER A 89 14.06 -5.66 -2.08
C SER A 89 13.58 -7.08 -1.74
N ARG A 90 12.40 -7.21 -1.12
CA ARG A 90 11.85 -8.51 -0.71
C ARG A 90 11.33 -9.27 -1.92
N ALA A 91 11.76 -10.52 -2.04
CA ALA A 91 11.13 -11.45 -2.97
C ALA A 91 9.67 -11.70 -2.57
N PRO A 92 8.75 -11.90 -3.55
CA PRO A 92 7.40 -12.36 -3.25
C PRO A 92 7.45 -13.63 -2.41
N ALA A 93 6.61 -13.72 -1.37
CA ALA A 93 6.47 -14.94 -0.62
C ALA A 93 5.99 -16.07 -1.54
N ALA A 94 6.64 -17.23 -1.45
CA ALA A 94 6.21 -18.40 -2.19
C ALA A 94 4.84 -18.85 -1.66
N LEU A 95 3.87 -19.04 -2.57
CA LEU A 95 2.62 -19.71 -2.19
C LEU A 95 2.89 -21.19 -1.98
N VAL A 96 2.33 -21.73 -0.90
CA VAL A 96 2.24 -23.18 -0.70
C VAL A 96 1.19 -23.70 -1.68
N VAL A 97 1.63 -24.57 -2.59
CA VAL A 97 0.74 -25.28 -3.51
C VAL A 97 0.36 -26.61 -2.85
N GLU A 98 -0.93 -26.78 -2.58
CA GLU A 98 -1.47 -28.04 -2.07
C GLU A 98 -1.45 -29.11 -3.17
N ALA A 99 -0.82 -30.25 -2.90
CA ALA A 99 -0.73 -31.34 -3.86
C ALA A 99 -2.10 -32.02 -4.05
N GLY A 100 -2.45 -32.35 -5.30
CA GLY A 100 -3.69 -33.08 -5.62
C GLY A 100 -4.94 -32.21 -5.80
N VAL A 101 -4.80 -30.88 -5.77
CA VAL A 101 -5.90 -29.95 -6.09
C VAL A 101 -6.08 -29.85 -7.60
N ASP A 102 -7.34 -29.93 -8.07
CA ASP A 102 -7.67 -29.63 -9.47
C ASP A 102 -7.45 -28.15 -9.76
N ALA A 103 -6.49 -27.86 -10.65
CA ALA A 103 -6.11 -26.51 -11.03
C ALA A 103 -7.26 -25.71 -11.66
N ASN A 104 -8.19 -26.38 -12.34
CA ASN A 104 -9.34 -25.70 -12.95
C ASN A 104 -10.34 -25.27 -11.87
N ALA A 105 -10.72 -26.18 -10.97
CA ALA A 105 -11.55 -25.84 -9.82
C ALA A 105 -10.89 -24.76 -8.94
N TRP A 106 -9.57 -24.83 -8.74
CA TRP A 106 -8.81 -23.83 -7.97
C TRP A 106 -8.92 -22.43 -8.57
N ARG A 107 -8.71 -22.32 -9.88
CA ARG A 107 -8.84 -21.04 -10.61
C ARG A 107 -10.28 -20.54 -10.66
N ALA A 108 -11.27 -21.42 -10.81
CA ALA A 108 -12.69 -21.06 -10.83
C ALA A 108 -13.14 -20.33 -9.56
N TRP A 109 -12.57 -20.70 -8.41
CA TRP A 109 -12.77 -20.03 -7.12
C TRP A 109 -11.81 -18.84 -6.89
N GLY A 110 -11.10 -18.41 -7.93
CA GLY A 110 -10.19 -17.26 -7.88
C GLY A 110 -8.90 -17.51 -7.10
N ARG A 111 -8.43 -18.75 -6.97
CA ARG A 111 -7.12 -19.02 -6.37
C ARG A 111 -6.05 -19.08 -7.46
N LEU A 112 -5.02 -18.25 -7.31
CA LEU A 112 -3.87 -18.23 -8.21
C LEU A 112 -2.92 -19.41 -7.92
N GLY A 113 -2.23 -19.85 -8.97
CA GLY A 113 -1.01 -20.64 -8.82
C GLY A 113 0.15 -19.80 -8.29
N ALA A 114 1.24 -20.46 -7.87
CA ALA A 114 2.41 -19.78 -7.31
C ALA A 114 3.03 -18.77 -8.29
N ASP A 115 3.15 -19.14 -9.58
CA ASP A 115 3.73 -18.26 -10.62
C ASP A 115 2.85 -17.05 -10.93
N GLU A 116 1.53 -17.26 -10.99
CA GLU A 116 0.53 -16.21 -11.24
C GLU A 116 0.50 -15.21 -10.09
N HIS A 117 0.54 -15.70 -8.84
CA HIS A 117 0.62 -14.84 -7.67
C HIS A 117 1.93 -14.06 -7.65
N ALA A 118 3.06 -14.72 -7.87
CA ALA A 118 4.35 -14.05 -7.92
C ALA A 118 4.42 -13.00 -9.05
N ALA A 119 3.76 -13.25 -10.18
CA ALA A 119 3.63 -12.28 -11.27
C ALA A 119 2.81 -11.05 -10.85
N ALA A 120 1.64 -11.25 -10.22
CA ALA A 120 0.81 -10.15 -9.73
C ALA A 120 1.53 -9.31 -8.66
N VAL A 121 2.30 -9.95 -7.76
CA VAL A 121 3.11 -9.22 -6.77
C VAL A 121 4.22 -8.42 -7.45
N ARG A 122 4.92 -9.00 -8.44
CA ARG A 122 5.97 -8.28 -9.19
C ARG A 122 5.39 -7.06 -9.91
N GLU A 123 4.24 -7.20 -10.55
CA GLU A 123 3.52 -6.12 -11.22
C GLU A 123 3.16 -4.99 -10.22
N ALA A 124 2.63 -5.35 -9.04
CA ALA A 124 2.35 -4.35 -8.01
C ALA A 124 3.59 -3.59 -7.54
N LEU A 125 4.70 -4.31 -7.37
CA LEU A 125 5.98 -3.71 -6.96
C LEU A 125 6.54 -2.78 -8.05
N SER A 126 6.58 -3.21 -9.31
CA SER A 126 7.23 -2.47 -10.39
C SER A 126 6.36 -1.34 -10.97
N GLU A 127 5.06 -1.57 -11.13
CA GLU A 127 4.18 -0.65 -11.85
C GLU A 127 3.50 0.38 -10.94
N VAL A 128 3.38 0.09 -9.63
CA VAL A 128 2.68 0.98 -8.70
C VAL A 128 3.56 1.40 -7.54
N ILE A 129 4.04 0.45 -6.72
CA ILE A 129 4.71 0.78 -5.45
C ILE A 129 6.02 1.52 -5.68
N ALA A 130 6.89 1.03 -6.57
CA ALA A 130 8.16 1.67 -6.88
C ALA A 130 8.00 3.11 -7.44
N PRO A 131 7.18 3.36 -8.48
CA PRO A 131 6.99 4.72 -8.99
C PRO A 131 6.32 5.64 -7.98
N CYS A 132 5.32 5.18 -7.21
CA CYS A 132 4.69 5.98 -6.17
C CYS A 132 5.66 6.33 -5.03
N ALA A 133 6.44 5.36 -4.54
CA ALA A 133 7.47 5.60 -3.53
C ALA A 133 8.53 6.59 -4.05
N LYS A 134 8.98 6.43 -5.29
CA LYS A 134 9.91 7.36 -5.92
C LYS A 134 9.33 8.77 -6.00
N ALA A 135 8.11 8.94 -6.48
CA ALA A 135 7.45 10.24 -6.58
C ALA A 135 7.29 10.91 -5.20
N LEU A 136 6.89 10.13 -4.20
CA LEU A 136 6.75 10.59 -2.83
C LEU A 136 8.07 11.07 -2.22
N MET A 137 9.15 10.33 -2.48
CA MET A 137 10.48 10.65 -1.96
C MET A 137 11.16 11.80 -2.70
N LEU A 138 10.86 11.99 -4.00
CA LEU A 138 11.34 13.11 -4.80
C LEU A 138 10.56 14.41 -4.59
N GLY A 139 9.34 14.34 -4.04
CA GLY A 139 8.54 15.53 -3.76
C GLY A 139 9.25 16.47 -2.78
N GLU A 140 9.39 17.74 -3.17
CA GLU A 140 9.99 18.76 -2.30
C GLU A 140 9.12 18.98 -1.04
N PRO A 141 9.74 19.28 0.12
CA PRO A 141 9.00 19.88 1.21
C PRO A 141 8.52 21.26 0.71
N VAL A 142 7.22 21.41 0.45
CA VAL A 142 6.64 22.73 0.20
C VAL A 142 6.84 23.55 1.47
N GLY A 143 7.88 24.38 1.44
CA GLY A 143 8.27 25.26 2.52
C GLY A 143 7.11 26.19 2.88
N ARG A 144 6.75 26.16 4.17
CA ARG A 144 6.20 27.26 4.97
C ARG A 144 5.66 28.45 4.16
N SER A 145 4.35 28.47 3.92
CA SER A 145 3.70 29.75 3.58
C SER A 145 3.83 30.67 4.80
N VAL A 146 4.51 31.79 4.57
CA VAL A 146 4.87 32.82 5.54
C VAL A 146 3.61 33.36 6.21
N ALA A 147 3.60 33.30 7.53
CA ALA A 147 2.71 34.09 8.37
C ALA A 147 2.93 35.59 8.08
N GLY A 148 1.85 36.35 7.96
CA GLY A 148 1.88 37.81 8.04
C GLY A 148 1.24 38.52 6.86
N ARG A 149 -0.09 38.47 6.75
CA ARG A 149 -0.80 39.64 6.23
C ARG A 149 -0.75 40.70 7.33
N SER A 150 0.26 41.57 7.24
CA SER A 150 0.34 42.81 8.00
C SER A 150 -0.93 43.61 7.75
N LEU A 151 -1.70 43.88 8.80
CA LEU A 151 -2.68 44.97 8.82
C LEU A 151 -1.91 46.25 9.13
N SER A 152 -1.74 47.11 8.13
CA SER A 152 -1.33 48.52 8.30
C SER A 152 -1.95 49.30 7.15
N GLU A 153 -3.08 49.97 7.38
CA GLU A 153 -3.23 51.41 7.67
C GLU A 153 -3.89 52.07 6.44
N VAL A 154 -5.17 52.44 6.53
CA VAL A 154 -5.62 53.83 6.77
C VAL A 154 -5.04 54.80 5.73
N THR A 155 -5.86 55.12 4.74
CA THR A 155 -6.17 56.50 4.36
C THR A 155 -7.51 56.54 3.64
#